data_AF-A0A9E2PTL1-F1
#
_entry.id   AF-A0A9E2PTL1-F1
#
_cell.length_a   1.000
_cell.length_b   1.000
_cell.length_c   1.000
_cell.angle_alpha   90.00
_cell.angle_beta   90.00
_cell.angle_gamma   90.00
#
_symmetry.space_group_name_H-M   'P 1'
#
loop_
_entity.id
_entity.type
_entity.pdbx_description
1 polymer ?
#
loop_
_entity_poly.entity_id
_entity_poly.type
_entity_poly.pdbx_seq_one_letter_code
_entity_poly.pdbx_strand_id
1 'polypeptide(L)'
;MSIRKIIDWAIQDQKSEMKGNIASPFYQYQDYAGSWVWACDVDLGGGEDNILRSVPVASNNRDVVYAEQGKGVSLSRMGSGKWAITGLSKSLNSTVRMTVVSFEDDVFQISSSRMVGNIIRPLSYGELCTLIAPYGYGVLPYGLQGKFDPDGNLIGILES
;
A
#
# COMPACT_ATOMS: atom_id res chain seq x y z
N MET A 1 -0.31 -7.62 28.67
CA MET A 1 -1.12 -7.29 27.46
C MET A 1 -2.47 -6.74 27.91
N SER A 2 -2.94 -5.62 27.34
CA SER A 2 -4.21 -4.97 27.72
C SER A 2 -5.41 -5.63 27.03
N ILE A 3 -6.56 -5.69 27.71
CA ILE A 3 -7.81 -6.27 27.16
C ILE A 3 -8.26 -5.56 25.88
N ARG A 4 -7.95 -4.26 25.74
CA ARG A 4 -8.23 -3.50 24.50
C ARG A 4 -7.45 -4.04 23.30
N LYS A 5 -6.16 -4.41 23.49
CA LYS A 5 -5.36 -5.01 22.42
C LYS A 5 -5.91 -6.37 21.97
N ILE A 6 -6.51 -7.13 22.89
CA ILE A 6 -7.11 -8.44 22.57
C ILE A 6 -8.38 -8.24 21.74
N ILE A 7 -9.21 -7.26 22.11
CA ILE A 7 -10.43 -6.91 21.38
C ILE A 7 -10.09 -6.36 19.99
N ASP A 8 -9.11 -5.46 19.87
CA ASP A 8 -8.67 -4.92 18.59
C ASP A 8 -8.12 -6.02 17.67
N TRP A 9 -7.39 -6.99 18.24
CA TRP A 9 -6.88 -8.14 17.50
C TRP A 9 -8.00 -9.06 17.01
N ALA A 10 -8.99 -9.35 17.87
CA ALA A 10 -10.17 -10.14 17.49
C ALA A 10 -11.00 -9.46 16.40
N ILE A 11 -11.14 -8.13 16.47
CA ILE A 11 -11.84 -7.33 15.44
C ILE A 11 -11.05 -7.34 14.13
N GLN A 12 -9.72 -7.19 14.17
CA GLN A 12 -8.88 -7.30 12.98
C GLN A 12 -8.93 -8.69 12.35
N ASP A 13 -8.94 -9.75 13.16
CA ASP A 13 -9.04 -11.13 12.68
C ASP A 13 -10.42 -11.41 12.04
N GLN A 14 -11.49 -10.76 12.50
CA GLN A 14 -12.82 -10.87 11.88
C GLN A 14 -13.00 -10.03 10.60
N LYS A 15 -12.06 -9.18 10.21
CA LYS A 15 -12.18 -8.43 8.95
C LYS A 15 -12.05 -9.37 7.75
N SER A 16 -13.11 -9.46 6.95
CA SER A 16 -13.14 -10.22 5.70
C SER A 16 -12.50 -9.46 4.53
N GLU A 17 -12.38 -8.14 4.65
CA GLU A 17 -11.84 -7.25 3.62
C GLU A 17 -10.83 -6.26 4.19
N MET A 18 -9.80 -5.98 3.37
CA MET A 18 -8.75 -5.03 3.67
C MET A 18 -8.37 -4.28 2.39
N LYS A 19 -7.72 -3.12 2.53
CA LYS A 19 -7.22 -2.33 1.41
C LYS A 19 -5.71 -2.16 1.55
N GLY A 20 -5.01 -2.15 0.42
CA GLY A 20 -3.58 -1.92 0.35
C GLY A 20 -3.18 -1.31 -0.98
N ASN A 21 -1.88 -1.08 -1.18
CA ASN A 21 -1.32 -0.56 -2.42
C ASN A 21 -0.36 -1.58 -3.03
N ILE A 22 -0.32 -1.67 -4.35
CA ILE A 22 0.66 -2.51 -5.05
C ILE A 22 2.07 -1.98 -4.76
N ALA A 23 2.91 -2.81 -4.15
CA ALA A 23 4.25 -2.45 -3.71
C ALA A 23 5.36 -3.00 -4.63
N SER A 24 5.04 -3.97 -5.49
CA SER A 24 5.97 -4.58 -6.44
C SER A 24 5.34 -4.75 -7.82
N PRO A 25 6.12 -4.99 -8.90
CA PRO A 25 5.55 -5.46 -10.16
C PRO A 25 4.81 -6.79 -9.95
N PHE A 26 3.86 -7.09 -10.85
CA PHE A 26 3.23 -8.41 -10.86
C PHE A 26 4.21 -9.47 -11.37
N TYR A 27 4.28 -10.58 -10.65
CA TYR A 27 5.05 -11.76 -11.01
C TYR A 27 4.16 -13.00 -10.95
N GLN A 28 4.62 -14.09 -11.57
CA GLN A 28 3.95 -15.38 -11.48
C GLN A 28 4.74 -16.30 -10.57
N TYR A 29 4.04 -17.05 -9.73
CA TYR A 29 4.62 -18.19 -9.03
C TYR A 29 3.74 -19.41 -9.21
N GLN A 30 4.35 -20.59 -9.09
CA GLN A 30 3.63 -21.84 -9.13
C GLN A 30 3.12 -22.17 -7.73
N ASP A 31 1.80 -22.31 -7.59
CA ASP A 31 1.22 -22.72 -6.32
C ASP A 31 1.54 -24.18 -5.99
N TYR A 32 1.21 -24.60 -4.77
CA TYR A 32 1.44 -25.97 -4.32
C TYR A 32 0.67 -27.03 -5.14
N ALA A 33 -0.41 -26.63 -5.82
CA ALA A 33 -1.20 -27.48 -6.70
C ALA A 33 -0.65 -27.54 -8.14
N GLY A 34 0.48 -26.88 -8.42
CA GLY A 34 1.13 -26.85 -9.74
C GLY A 34 0.54 -25.82 -10.70
N SER A 35 -0.40 -24.98 -10.26
CA SER A 35 -1.03 -23.94 -11.09
C SER A 35 -0.23 -22.65 -11.04
N TRP A 36 -0.14 -21.95 -12.18
CA TRP A 36 0.48 -20.64 -12.25
C TRP A 36 -0.47 -19.56 -11.76
N VAL A 37 -0.03 -18.78 -10.77
CA VAL A 37 -0.82 -17.73 -10.15
C VAL A 37 -0.08 -16.40 -10.25
N TRP A 38 -0.78 -15.36 -10.67
CA TRP A 38 -0.27 -13.99 -10.64
C TRP A 38 -0.30 -13.46 -9.21
N ALA A 39 0.76 -12.77 -8.80
CA ALA A 39 0.88 -12.18 -7.48
C ALA A 39 1.69 -10.89 -7.51
N CYS A 40 1.49 -10.07 -6.49
CA CYS A 40 2.34 -8.93 -6.20
C CYS A 40 2.44 -8.73 -4.69
N ASP A 41 3.39 -7.92 -4.27
CA ASP A 41 3.49 -7.48 -2.89
C ASP A 41 2.50 -6.33 -2.67
N VAL A 42 1.89 -6.29 -1.48
CA VAL A 42 0.86 -5.30 -1.13
C VAL A 42 1.23 -4.60 0.17
N ASP A 43 1.42 -3.29 0.11
CA ASP A 43 1.66 -2.42 1.26
C ASP A 43 0.32 -2.05 1.92
N LEU A 44 0.15 -2.44 3.19
CA LEU A 44 -1.04 -2.13 3.98
C LEU A 44 -0.96 -0.75 4.67
N GLY A 45 0.19 -0.08 4.59
CA GLY A 45 0.48 1.18 5.27
C GLY A 45 1.03 0.99 6.69
N GLY A 46 1.64 2.04 7.24
CA GLY A 46 2.11 2.06 8.63
C GLY A 46 3.56 1.67 8.89
N GLY A 47 4.39 1.49 7.85
CA GLY A 47 5.84 1.21 7.97
C GLY A 47 6.32 0.12 7.00
N GLU A 48 7.60 -0.25 7.06
CA GLU A 48 8.18 -1.32 6.22
C GLU A 48 7.70 -2.73 6.60
N ASP A 49 7.32 -2.94 7.87
CA ASP A 49 6.89 -4.25 8.39
C ASP A 49 5.46 -4.67 7.96
N ASN A 50 4.71 -3.76 7.33
CA ASN A 50 3.31 -3.98 6.95
C ASN A 50 3.13 -4.29 5.45
N ILE A 51 4.11 -4.96 4.85
CA ILE A 51 4.05 -5.41 3.45
C ILE A 51 3.69 -6.89 3.41
N LEU A 52 2.55 -7.20 2.80
CA LEU A 52 2.18 -8.58 2.46
C LEU A 52 2.94 -9.01 1.22
N ARG A 53 3.76 -10.06 1.34
CA ARG A 53 4.54 -10.62 0.23
C ARG A 53 3.74 -11.70 -0.50
N SER A 54 3.92 -11.76 -1.82
CA SER A 54 3.34 -12.81 -2.68
C SER A 54 1.83 -12.98 -2.54
N VAL A 55 1.10 -11.86 -2.59
CA VAL A 55 -0.36 -11.88 -2.50
C VAL A 55 -0.94 -12.28 -3.86
N PRO A 56 -1.68 -13.41 -3.95
CA PRO A 56 -2.23 -13.88 -5.21
C PRO A 56 -3.39 -13.00 -5.69
N VAL A 57 -3.51 -12.85 -7.01
CA VAL A 57 -4.65 -12.22 -7.68
C VAL A 57 -5.75 -13.26 -7.87
N ALA A 58 -6.96 -12.94 -7.41
CA ALA A 58 -8.11 -13.80 -7.63
C ALA A 58 -8.36 -13.99 -9.15
N SER A 59 -8.58 -15.23 -9.57
CA SER A 59 -8.57 -15.65 -10.98
C SER A 59 -9.54 -14.91 -11.91
N ASN A 60 -10.54 -14.22 -11.36
CA ASN A 60 -11.55 -13.49 -12.13
C ASN A 60 -11.22 -12.00 -12.35
N ASN A 61 -10.04 -11.51 -11.94
CA ASN A 61 -9.67 -10.10 -12.03
C ASN A 61 -8.36 -9.88 -12.80
N ARG A 62 -8.43 -10.07 -14.12
CA ARG A 62 -7.29 -9.87 -15.01
C ARG A 62 -6.86 -8.40 -15.13
N ASP A 63 -7.81 -7.48 -14.98
CA ASP A 63 -7.55 -6.03 -15.05
C ASP A 63 -6.59 -5.55 -13.96
N VAL A 64 -6.55 -6.25 -12.82
CA VAL A 64 -5.66 -5.92 -11.71
C VAL A 64 -4.20 -6.19 -12.06
N VAL A 65 -3.91 -7.20 -12.89
CA VAL A 65 -2.54 -7.57 -13.28
C VAL A 65 -1.87 -6.46 -14.10
N TYR A 66 -2.66 -5.59 -14.74
CA TYR A 66 -2.17 -4.45 -15.51
C TYR A 66 -2.07 -3.16 -14.68
N ALA A 67 -2.39 -3.22 -13.39
CA ALA A 67 -2.31 -2.04 -12.53
C ALA A 67 -0.85 -1.69 -12.19
N GLU A 68 -0.56 -0.40 -12.18
CA GLU A 68 0.76 0.12 -11.82
C GLU A 68 1.03 0.02 -10.31
N GLN A 69 2.30 0.06 -9.94
CA GLN A 69 2.71 0.22 -8.54
C GLN A 69 2.09 1.47 -7.93
N GLY A 70 1.69 1.39 -6.66
CA GLY A 70 0.99 2.43 -5.93
C GLY A 70 -0.52 2.50 -6.18
N LYS A 71 -1.08 1.73 -7.12
CA LYS A 71 -2.55 1.63 -7.26
C LYS A 71 -3.14 0.89 -6.05
N GLY A 72 -4.29 1.40 -5.60
CA GLY A 72 -5.05 0.81 -4.50
C GLY A 72 -5.72 -0.49 -4.92
N VAL A 73 -5.56 -1.53 -4.11
CA VAL A 73 -6.17 -2.84 -4.29
C VAL A 73 -7.02 -3.21 -3.09
N SER A 74 -8.12 -3.91 -3.36
CA SER A 74 -8.95 -4.55 -2.35
C SER A 74 -8.46 -5.98 -2.15
N LEU A 75 -8.30 -6.35 -0.88
CA LEU A 75 -7.91 -7.66 -0.42
C LEU A 75 -9.11 -8.31 0.25
N SER A 76 -9.33 -9.60 -0.02
CA SER A 76 -10.28 -10.41 0.74
C SER A 76 -9.59 -11.63 1.32
N ARG A 77 -10.06 -12.04 2.50
CA ARG A 77 -9.55 -13.24 3.17
C ARG A 77 -10.17 -14.48 2.53
N MET A 78 -9.32 -15.33 1.96
CA MET A 78 -9.72 -16.63 1.43
C MET A 78 -10.14 -17.56 2.57
N GLY A 79 -10.92 -18.61 2.27
CA GLY A 79 -11.29 -19.65 3.24
C GLY A 79 -10.09 -20.39 3.86
N SER A 80 -8.91 -20.29 3.24
CA SER A 80 -7.63 -20.78 3.77
C SER A 80 -6.97 -19.84 4.81
N GLY A 81 -7.60 -18.71 5.12
CA GLY A 81 -7.08 -17.68 6.04
C GLY A 81 -6.06 -16.72 5.43
N LYS A 82 -5.60 -16.96 4.18
CA LYS A 82 -4.68 -16.09 3.43
C LYS A 82 -5.42 -14.95 2.74
N TRP A 83 -4.72 -13.86 2.46
CA TRP A 83 -5.24 -12.74 1.68
C TRP A 83 -5.08 -12.96 0.19
N ALA A 84 -6.05 -12.52 -0.60
CA ALA A 84 -5.99 -12.47 -2.05
C ALA A 84 -6.51 -11.13 -2.57
N ILE A 85 -5.96 -10.66 -3.69
CA ILE A 85 -6.38 -9.44 -4.34
C ILE A 85 -7.67 -9.72 -5.11
N THR A 86 -8.76 -9.07 -4.72
CA THR A 86 -10.10 -9.27 -5.29
C THR A 86 -10.56 -8.14 -6.19
N GLY A 87 -9.76 -7.07 -6.35
CA GLY A 87 -10.09 -6.00 -7.28
C GLY A 87 -9.27 -4.74 -7.04
N LEU A 88 -9.50 -3.75 -7.90
CA LEU A 88 -8.99 -2.39 -7.70
C LEU A 88 -9.87 -1.65 -6.70
N SER A 89 -9.25 -0.89 -5.80
CA SER A 89 -9.95 -0.05 -4.85
C SER A 89 -9.97 1.40 -5.35
N LYS A 90 -11.17 2.01 -5.41
CA LYS A 90 -11.35 3.44 -5.68
C LYS A 90 -10.91 4.33 -4.50
N SER A 91 -10.98 3.80 -3.28
CA SER A 91 -10.50 4.50 -2.09
C SER A 91 -9.06 4.08 -1.83
N LEU A 92 -8.15 5.01 -2.04
CA LEU A 92 -6.71 4.85 -1.84
C LEU A 92 -6.35 4.68 -0.35
N ASN A 93 -5.32 3.89 -0.06
CA ASN A 93 -4.40 4.11 1.07
C ASN A 93 -3.23 5.02 0.63
N SER A 94 -3.52 5.95 -0.27
CA SER A 94 -2.60 6.90 -0.90
C SER A 94 -3.32 8.25 -0.93
N THR A 95 -2.53 9.32 -0.83
CA THR A 95 -2.89 10.67 -0.37
C THR A 95 -4.40 10.98 -0.27
N VAL A 96 -4.97 10.72 0.91
CA VAL A 96 -6.34 11.10 1.27
C VAL A 96 -6.30 12.46 1.95
N ARG A 97 -7.15 13.38 1.49
CA ARG A 97 -7.39 14.62 2.22
C ARG A 97 -8.35 14.35 3.38
N MET A 98 -7.80 14.15 4.56
CA MET A 98 -8.57 13.95 5.78
C MET A 98 -9.03 15.29 6.33
N THR A 99 -10.33 15.53 6.34
CA THR A 99 -10.95 16.72 6.94
C THR A 99 -11.66 16.30 8.22
N VAL A 100 -11.18 16.80 9.36
CA VAL A 100 -11.79 16.53 10.66
C VAL A 100 -12.91 17.54 10.88
N VAL A 101 -14.13 17.03 11.08
CA VAL A 101 -15.33 17.83 11.34
C VAL A 101 -15.86 17.46 12.71
N SER A 102 -16.04 18.46 13.58
CA SER A 102 -16.75 18.35 14.85
C SER A 102 -18.16 18.88 14.70
N PHE A 103 -19.11 18.24 15.38
CA PHE A 103 -20.52 18.66 15.42
C PHE A 103 -20.89 18.96 16.86
N GLU A 104 -21.32 20.19 17.14
CA GLU A 104 -21.87 20.61 18.42
C GLU A 104 -23.13 21.46 18.17
N ASP A 105 -24.22 21.17 18.87
CA ASP A 105 -25.47 21.94 18.86
C ASP A 105 -25.95 22.39 17.45
N ASP A 106 -26.07 21.43 16.52
CA ASP A 106 -26.47 21.64 15.12
C ASP A 106 -25.53 22.53 14.27
N VAL A 107 -24.35 22.89 14.79
CA VAL A 107 -23.28 23.58 14.07
C VAL A 107 -22.14 22.61 13.77
N PHE A 108 -21.67 22.60 12.53
CA PHE A 108 -20.44 21.88 12.16
C PHE A 108 -19.25 22.83 12.17
N GLN A 109 -18.12 22.37 12.69
CA GLN A 109 -16.83 23.06 12.60
C GLN A 109 -15.80 22.14 11.96
N ILE A 110 -15.06 22.66 10.98
CA ILE A 110 -13.91 21.98 10.39
C ILE A 110 -12.68 22.35 11.21
N SER A 111 -12.14 21.40 11.98
CA SER A 111 -11.03 21.66 12.90
C SER A 111 -9.66 21.53 12.23
N SER A 112 -9.53 20.65 11.24
CA SER A 112 -8.31 20.52 10.45
C SER A 112 -8.58 19.82 9.12
N SER A 113 -7.78 20.13 8.11
CA SER A 113 -7.71 19.37 6.85
C SER A 113 -6.25 19.08 6.57
N ARG A 114 -5.87 17.81 6.55
CA ARG A 114 -4.49 17.39 6.21
C ARG A 114 -4.48 16.29 5.17
N MET A 115 -3.44 16.28 4.36
CA MET A 115 -3.19 15.19 3.43
C MET A 115 -2.49 14.06 4.19
N VAL A 116 -2.95 12.82 4.02
CA VAL A 116 -2.42 11.64 4.72
C VAL A 116 -2.24 10.53 3.71
N GLY A 117 -1.10 9.84 3.75
CA GLY A 117 -0.81 8.71 2.86
C GLY A 117 0.59 8.83 2.27
N ASN A 118 0.92 7.91 1.37
CA ASN A 118 2.22 7.90 0.71
C ASN A 118 2.05 8.08 -0.80
N ILE A 119 2.97 8.81 -1.40
CA ILE A 119 3.07 9.03 -2.85
C ILE A 119 4.18 8.13 -3.36
N ILE A 120 3.86 7.22 -4.27
CA ILE A 120 4.86 6.39 -4.95
C ILE A 120 5.08 6.97 -6.34
N ARG A 121 6.32 7.32 -6.65
CA ARG A 121 6.69 7.84 -7.97
C ARG A 121 8.17 7.53 -8.28
N PRO A 122 8.56 7.56 -9.57
CA PRO A 122 9.96 7.58 -9.95
C PRO A 122 10.70 8.73 -9.27
N LEU A 123 11.95 8.46 -8.89
CA LEU A 123 12.86 9.50 -8.43
C LEU A 123 13.16 10.48 -9.58
N SER A 124 13.14 11.77 -9.27
CA SER A 124 13.55 12.81 -10.20
C SER A 124 15.07 12.78 -10.42
N TYR A 125 15.54 13.45 -11.46
CA TYR A 125 16.96 13.48 -11.81
C TYR A 125 17.85 14.02 -10.66
N GLY A 126 17.37 15.05 -9.95
CA GLY A 126 18.09 15.58 -8.79
C GLY A 126 18.11 14.59 -7.61
N GLU A 127 16.97 13.97 -7.34
CA GLU A 127 16.80 12.99 -6.26
C GLU A 127 17.66 11.73 -6.43
N LEU A 128 17.86 11.27 -7.67
CA LEU A 128 18.76 10.15 -7.97
C LEU A 128 20.21 10.39 -7.53
N CYS A 129 20.62 11.66 -7.35
CA CYS A 129 21.97 12.04 -6.95
C CYS A 129 22.08 12.36 -5.46
N THR A 130 20.98 12.79 -4.81
CA THR A 130 21.03 13.42 -3.47
C THR A 130 20.36 12.62 -2.35
N LEU A 131 19.57 11.59 -2.66
CA LEU A 131 18.73 10.94 -1.64
C LEU A 131 19.45 9.93 -0.74
N ILE A 132 20.52 9.30 -1.19
CA ILE A 132 21.29 8.32 -0.39
C ILE A 132 22.79 8.64 -0.47
N ALA A 133 23.50 8.47 0.65
CA ALA A 133 24.95 8.51 0.70
C ALA A 133 25.54 7.13 0.31
N PRO A 134 26.61 7.07 -0.50
CA PRO A 134 27.37 8.19 -1.05
C PRO A 134 26.57 8.96 -2.09
N TYR A 135 26.60 10.29 -2.04
CA TYR A 135 25.89 11.14 -3.01
C TYR A 135 26.58 11.05 -4.37
N GLY A 136 25.80 11.01 -5.44
CA GLY A 136 26.33 11.01 -6.80
C GLY A 136 25.43 10.35 -7.84
N TYR A 137 25.57 10.80 -9.09
CA TYR A 137 24.91 10.15 -10.22
C TYR A 137 25.46 8.73 -10.41
N GLY A 138 24.55 7.76 -10.59
CA GLY A 138 24.88 6.34 -10.77
C GLY A 138 24.86 5.51 -9.49
N VAL A 139 24.63 6.13 -8.33
CA VAL A 139 24.44 5.42 -7.05
C VAL A 139 23.07 4.75 -7.00
N LEU A 140 22.03 5.44 -7.49
CA LEU A 140 20.70 4.88 -7.67
C LEU A 140 20.42 4.66 -9.17
N PRO A 141 19.91 3.47 -9.55
CA PRO A 141 19.59 3.18 -10.95
C PRO A 141 18.45 4.07 -11.45
N TYR A 142 18.47 4.35 -12.75
CA TYR A 142 17.36 5.05 -13.40
C TYR A 142 16.08 4.23 -13.34
N GLY A 143 14.96 4.91 -13.10
CA GLY A 143 13.65 4.28 -12.98
C GLY A 143 13.34 3.74 -11.57
N LEU A 144 14.26 3.90 -10.61
CA LEU A 144 14.00 3.58 -9.21
C LEU A 144 12.82 4.40 -8.68
N GLN A 145 11.97 3.77 -7.87
CA GLN A 145 10.81 4.40 -7.28
C GLN A 145 11.06 4.74 -5.82
N GLY A 146 10.62 5.93 -5.41
CA GLY A 146 10.61 6.37 -4.03
C GLY A 146 9.20 6.37 -3.47
N LYS A 147 9.09 6.09 -2.18
CA LYS A 147 7.91 6.30 -1.35
C LYS A 147 8.09 7.63 -0.62
N PHE A 148 7.20 8.57 -0.87
CA PHE A 148 7.25 9.92 -0.33
C PHE A 148 6.06 10.17 0.60
N ASP A 149 6.25 11.03 1.59
CA ASP A 149 5.16 11.57 2.40
C ASP A 149 4.35 12.61 1.58
N PRO A 150 3.20 13.08 2.09
CA PRO A 150 2.40 14.09 1.40
C PRO A 150 3.10 15.44 1.23
N ASP A 151 4.13 15.71 2.05
CA ASP A 151 4.94 16.93 2.02
C ASP A 151 6.12 16.83 1.02
N GLY A 152 6.30 15.65 0.41
CA GLY A 152 7.31 15.39 -0.62
C GLY A 152 8.65 14.88 -0.07
N ASN A 153 8.75 14.55 1.21
CA ASN A 153 9.96 13.96 1.80
C ASN A 153 10.03 12.47 1.49
N LEU A 154 11.23 11.97 1.21
CA LEU A 154 11.46 10.54 1.00
C LEU A 154 11.30 9.79 2.32
N ILE A 155 10.39 8.82 2.35
CA ILE A 155 10.20 7.89 3.47
C ILE A 155 11.01 6.61 3.24
N GLY A 156 11.12 6.16 1.99
CA GLY A 156 11.86 4.94 1.66
C GLY A 156 11.99 4.73 0.16
N ILE A 157 12.86 3.81 -0.22
CA ILE A 157 13.07 3.41 -1.61
C ILE A 157 12.45 2.04 -1.82
N LEU A 158 11.72 1.93 -2.92
CA LEU A 158 11.14 0.67 -3.37
C LEU A 158 12.18 0.00 -4.26
N GLU A 159 12.86 -1.02 -3.73
CA GLU A 159 13.77 -1.85 -4.52
C GLU A 159 12.97 -2.56 -5.63
N SER A 160 13.53 -2.53 -6.84
CA SER A 160 12.97 -3.15 -8.04
C SER A 160 13.21 -4.65 -8.09
#